data_AF-A0A0C9SS49-F1
#
_entry.id   AF-A0A0C9SS49-F1
#
_cell.length_a   1.000
_cell.length_b   1.000
_cell.length_c   1.000
_cell.angle_alpha   90.00
_cell.angle_beta   90.00
_cell.angle_gamma   90.00
#
_symmetry.space_group_name_H-M   'P 1'
#
loop_
_entity.id
_entity.type
_entity.pdbx_description
1 polymer ?
#
loop_
_entity_poly.entity_id
_entity_poly.type
_entity_poly.pdbx_seq_one_letter_code
_entity_poly.pdbx_strand_id
1 'polypeptide(L)'
;MVVHISNPYEDLKPQDIAKDLVGKRTFVGWPFLHEAKVVAVSDSLFKYERMAIIPGAAPKIISNPHPPQGVGHWKMKAERIESTYSKKTGVITGTVDVLLHVRPLKGLKRLESGAFVKDYEGSDKEQEYAVQMTLPEVVCEDPRFLERDAPPLSEEFPEGSKIFFLGEHAYGVAAQVSATTETTLSVILAFFPSDKAENDKFKAIVQSRVSVRYYPSFKTAEVLGISSRAVSKITSSFMVLTGDGQKNNLGLSLKFEAKALKVIDYSRKDPSGKFWEFSEKAVNLMRDYKVCQAYYGCLHG
;
A
#
# COMPACT_ATOMS: atom_id res chain seq x y z
N MET A 1 -15.65 -26.11 -7.58
CA MET A 1 -15.54 -26.73 -6.23
C MET A 1 -15.80 -25.63 -5.22
N VAL A 2 -16.77 -25.80 -4.34
CA VAL A 2 -17.11 -24.81 -3.30
C VAL A 2 -16.71 -25.39 -1.96
N VAL A 3 -15.98 -24.63 -1.16
CA VAL A 3 -15.50 -25.07 0.17
C VAL A 3 -16.41 -24.47 1.24
N HIS A 4 -16.97 -25.30 2.09
CA HIS A 4 -17.75 -24.88 3.25
C HIS A 4 -16.86 -24.92 4.50
N ILE A 5 -16.79 -23.81 5.22
CA ILE A 5 -16.00 -23.70 6.45
C ILE A 5 -16.91 -23.94 7.64
N SER A 6 -16.53 -24.87 8.51
CA SER A 6 -17.13 -25.08 9.83
C SER A 6 -16.48 -24.14 10.84
N ASN A 7 -17.27 -23.36 11.58
CA ASN A 7 -16.75 -22.44 12.58
C ASN A 7 -16.34 -23.19 13.86
N PRO A 8 -15.04 -23.25 14.23
CA PRO A 8 -14.61 -23.91 15.46
C PRO A 8 -14.90 -23.09 16.73
N TYR A 9 -15.31 -21.84 16.59
CA TYR A 9 -15.56 -20.90 17.70
C TYR A 9 -17.05 -20.60 17.92
N GLU A 10 -17.96 -21.38 17.33
CA GLU A 10 -19.41 -21.13 17.36
C GLU A 10 -20.00 -21.11 18.78
N ASP A 11 -19.54 -22.01 19.66
CA ASP A 11 -20.01 -22.11 21.05
C ASP A 11 -19.27 -21.19 22.03
N LEU A 12 -18.23 -20.48 21.57
CA LEU A 12 -17.35 -19.70 22.44
C LEU A 12 -17.79 -18.24 22.53
N LYS A 13 -17.78 -17.70 23.75
CA LYS A 13 -18.09 -16.29 23.98
C LYS A 13 -16.98 -15.41 23.40
N PRO A 14 -17.29 -14.26 22.77
CA PRO A 14 -16.30 -13.34 22.23
C PRO A 14 -15.26 -12.89 23.27
N GLN A 15 -15.65 -12.73 24.54
CA GLN A 15 -14.74 -12.41 25.63
C GLN A 15 -13.67 -13.48 25.87
N ASP A 16 -14.04 -14.75 25.74
CA ASP A 16 -13.13 -15.87 25.99
C ASP A 16 -12.20 -16.08 24.79
N ILE A 17 -12.72 -15.90 23.57
CA ILE A 17 -11.90 -15.80 22.35
C ILE A 17 -10.87 -14.68 22.48
N ALA A 18 -11.28 -13.51 23.00
CA ALA A 18 -10.37 -12.40 23.21
C ALA A 18 -9.27 -12.72 24.24
N LYS A 19 -9.60 -13.44 25.32
CA LYS A 19 -8.62 -13.90 26.33
C LYS A 19 -7.57 -14.82 25.74
N ASP A 20 -7.99 -15.68 24.83
CA ASP A 20 -7.07 -16.63 24.23
C ASP A 20 -6.23 -16.01 23.10
N LEU A 21 -6.82 -15.22 22.20
CA LEU A 21 -6.15 -14.78 20.98
C LEU A 21 -5.44 -13.42 21.11
N VAL A 22 -5.94 -12.49 21.93
CA VAL A 22 -5.41 -11.11 21.93
C VAL A 22 -3.97 -11.05 22.45
N GLY A 23 -3.08 -10.49 21.63
CA GLY A 23 -1.65 -10.36 21.91
C GLY A 23 -0.83 -11.56 21.43
N LYS A 24 -1.46 -12.65 20.98
CA LYS A 24 -0.77 -13.80 20.36
C LYS A 24 -0.61 -13.61 18.85
N ARG A 25 0.28 -14.40 18.27
CA ARG A 25 0.41 -14.57 16.81
C ARG A 25 -0.71 -15.49 16.31
N THR A 26 -1.17 -15.23 15.09
CA THR A 26 -2.13 -16.06 14.37
C THR A 26 -1.83 -15.97 12.88
N PHE A 27 -2.33 -16.93 12.11
CA PHE A 27 -2.21 -16.97 10.67
C PHE A 27 -3.55 -16.62 10.03
N VAL A 28 -3.54 -15.62 9.16
CA VAL A 28 -4.75 -15.07 8.52
C VAL A 28 -4.61 -15.10 7.00
N GLY A 29 -5.71 -14.89 6.28
CA GLY A 29 -5.68 -14.78 4.81
C GLY A 29 -5.73 -16.12 4.08
N TRP A 30 -6.36 -17.15 4.66
CA TRP A 30 -6.57 -18.44 4.01
C TRP A 30 -7.12 -18.27 2.57
N PRO A 31 -6.63 -19.02 1.56
CA PRO A 31 -5.66 -20.12 1.66
C PRO A 31 -4.20 -19.68 1.72
N PHE A 32 -3.88 -18.42 1.44
CA PHE A 32 -2.51 -17.90 1.44
C PHE A 32 -2.18 -17.27 2.80
N LEU A 33 -1.97 -18.16 3.77
CA LEU A 33 -1.74 -17.79 5.15
C LEU A 33 -0.50 -16.90 5.30
N HIS A 34 -0.66 -15.83 6.06
CA HIS A 34 0.45 -15.00 6.53
C HIS A 34 0.29 -14.72 8.03
N GLU A 35 1.41 -14.53 8.71
CA GLU A 35 1.43 -14.28 10.14
C GLU A 35 0.96 -12.86 10.46
N ALA A 36 0.15 -12.75 11.50
CA ALA A 36 -0.32 -11.48 12.02
C ALA A 36 -0.44 -11.55 13.55
N LYS A 37 -0.30 -10.40 14.22
CA LYS A 37 -0.52 -10.28 15.66
C LYS A 37 -1.94 -9.80 15.92
N VAL A 38 -2.67 -10.51 16.79
CA VAL A 38 -4.02 -10.11 17.18
C VAL A 38 -3.93 -8.95 18.17
N VAL A 39 -4.61 -7.85 17.85
CA VAL A 39 -4.68 -6.64 18.68
C VAL A 39 -6.00 -6.57 19.42
N ALA A 40 -7.08 -6.94 18.74
CA ALA A 40 -8.41 -6.88 19.29
C ALA A 40 -9.32 -7.96 18.67
N VAL A 41 -10.39 -8.27 19.38
CA VAL A 41 -11.52 -9.06 18.88
C VAL A 41 -12.74 -8.15 18.92
N SER A 42 -13.64 -8.24 17.96
CA SER A 42 -14.91 -7.49 18.02
C SER A 42 -16.09 -8.35 17.63
N ASP A 43 -17.17 -8.21 18.37
CA ASP A 43 -18.49 -8.68 17.97
C ASP A 43 -19.30 -7.51 17.39
N SER A 44 -20.59 -7.75 17.16
CA SER A 44 -21.52 -6.76 16.60
C SER A 44 -21.71 -5.50 17.47
N LEU A 45 -21.41 -5.55 18.77
CA LEU A 45 -21.73 -4.49 19.74
C LEU A 45 -20.49 -3.92 20.46
N PHE A 46 -19.44 -4.71 20.63
CA PHE A 46 -18.27 -4.45 21.45
C PHE A 46 -16.97 -4.79 20.71
N LYS A 47 -15.92 -4.04 21.03
CA LYS A 47 -14.52 -4.31 20.70
C LYS A 47 -13.77 -4.65 21.98
N TYR A 48 -13.16 -5.82 22.02
CA TYR A 48 -12.35 -6.35 23.10
C TYR A 48 -10.87 -6.09 22.85
N GLU A 49 -10.27 -5.26 23.68
CA GLU A 49 -8.86 -4.86 23.56
C GLU A 49 -8.12 -5.15 24.86
N ARG A 50 -6.84 -5.47 24.74
CA ARG A 50 -5.96 -5.67 25.90
C ARG A 50 -5.33 -4.33 26.29
N MET A 51 -5.78 -3.77 27.41
CA MET A 51 -5.28 -2.49 27.94
C MET A 51 -4.89 -2.61 29.41
N ALA A 52 -3.87 -1.86 29.81
CA ALA A 52 -3.53 -1.65 31.22
C ALA A 52 -4.27 -0.41 31.73
N ILE A 53 -5.26 -0.62 32.60
CA ILE A 53 -6.07 0.45 33.20
C ILE A 53 -5.24 1.31 34.17
N ILE A 54 -4.22 0.68 34.77
CA ILE A 54 -3.30 1.32 35.72
C ILE A 54 -1.87 1.13 35.18
N PRO A 55 -1.03 2.18 35.16
CA PRO A 55 0.38 2.05 34.82
C PRO A 55 1.06 0.98 35.70
N GLY A 56 1.58 -0.08 35.10
CA GLY A 56 2.28 -1.18 35.79
C GLY A 56 1.41 -2.37 36.24
N ALA A 57 0.08 -2.31 36.08
CA ALA A 57 -0.79 -3.45 36.34
C ALA A 57 -0.85 -4.43 35.16
N ALA A 58 -1.11 -5.71 35.44
CA ALA A 58 -1.29 -6.72 34.41
C ALA A 58 -2.43 -6.30 33.45
N PRO A 59 -2.17 -6.28 32.12
CA PRO A 59 -3.15 -5.82 31.15
C PRO A 59 -4.35 -6.77 31.12
N LYS A 60 -5.55 -6.22 31.29
CA LYS A 60 -6.82 -6.95 31.26
C LYS A 60 -7.53 -6.68 29.94
N ILE A 61 -8.46 -7.58 29.58
CA ILE A 61 -9.32 -7.37 28.42
C ILE A 61 -10.48 -6.48 28.83
N ILE A 62 -10.63 -5.39 28.09
CA ILE A 62 -11.68 -4.41 28.28
C ILE A 62 -12.64 -4.51 27.10
N SER A 63 -13.94 -4.50 27.39
CA SER A 63 -14.99 -4.43 26.39
C SER A 63 -15.38 -2.96 26.16
N ASN A 64 -15.05 -2.44 24.98
CA ASN A 64 -15.41 -1.10 24.55
C ASN A 64 -16.62 -1.18 23.62
N PRO A 65 -17.78 -0.58 23.95
CA PRO A 65 -18.92 -0.58 23.03
C PRO A 65 -18.60 0.19 21.75
N HIS A 66 -19.10 -0.28 20.61
CA HIS A 66 -18.98 0.45 19.35
C HIS A 66 -19.74 1.77 19.42
N PRO A 67 -19.24 2.84 18.78
CA PRO A 67 -20.02 4.06 18.62
C PRO A 67 -21.29 3.77 17.79
N PRO A 68 -22.34 4.61 17.87
CA PRO A 68 -23.62 4.35 17.18
C PRO A 68 -23.50 4.06 15.68
N GLN A 69 -22.57 4.72 14.97
CA GLN A 69 -22.27 4.44 13.56
C GLN A 69 -21.34 3.24 13.35
N GLY A 70 -20.57 2.86 14.38
CA GLY A 70 -19.61 1.75 14.36
C GLY A 70 -20.25 0.39 14.19
N VAL A 71 -21.46 0.18 14.72
CA VAL A 71 -22.22 -1.07 14.56
C VAL A 71 -22.52 -1.35 13.07
N GLY A 72 -22.96 -0.32 12.34
CA GLY A 72 -23.22 -0.42 10.90
C GLY A 72 -21.94 -0.67 10.10
N HIS A 73 -20.84 0.01 10.45
CA HIS A 73 -19.53 -0.23 9.82
C HIS A 73 -19.01 -1.64 10.10
N TRP A 74 -19.18 -2.16 11.30
CA TRP A 74 -18.79 -3.53 11.65
C TRP A 74 -19.54 -4.55 10.80
N LYS A 75 -20.88 -4.41 10.69
CA LYS A 75 -21.71 -5.31 9.88
C LYS A 75 -21.31 -5.27 8.40
N MET A 76 -21.07 -4.08 7.86
CA MET A 76 -20.57 -3.92 6.49
C MET A 76 -19.21 -4.61 6.28
N LYS A 77 -18.31 -4.55 7.27
CA LYS A 77 -17.01 -5.24 7.20
C LYS A 77 -17.19 -6.77 7.22
N ALA A 78 -18.04 -7.30 8.09
CA ALA A 78 -18.35 -8.73 8.17
C ALA A 78 -18.94 -9.25 6.83
N GLU A 79 -19.95 -8.58 6.30
CA GLU A 79 -20.57 -8.91 5.00
C GLU A 79 -19.58 -8.78 3.82
N ARG A 80 -18.67 -7.79 3.87
CA ARG A 80 -17.62 -7.62 2.87
C ARG A 80 -16.66 -8.82 2.85
N ILE A 81 -16.28 -9.33 4.02
CA ILE A 81 -15.41 -10.50 4.12
C ILE A 81 -16.11 -11.71 3.51
N GLU A 82 -17.34 -11.99 3.93
CA GLU A 82 -18.16 -13.10 3.39
C GLU A 82 -18.33 -12.99 1.87
N SER A 83 -18.73 -11.82 1.35
CA SER A 83 -18.90 -11.61 -0.09
C SER A 83 -17.59 -11.74 -0.85
N THR A 84 -16.45 -11.39 -0.25
CA THR A 84 -15.14 -11.51 -0.91
C THR A 84 -14.76 -12.97 -1.06
N TYR A 85 -14.91 -13.76 0.00
CA TYR A 85 -14.65 -15.20 -0.02
C TYR A 85 -15.61 -15.94 -0.96
N SER A 86 -16.90 -15.66 -0.89
CA SER A 86 -17.91 -16.31 -1.73
C SER A 86 -17.70 -16.00 -3.21
N LYS A 87 -17.55 -14.72 -3.59
CA LYS A 87 -17.48 -14.30 -4.99
C LYS A 87 -16.11 -14.46 -5.63
N LYS A 88 -15.01 -14.27 -4.89
CA LYS A 88 -13.66 -14.28 -5.47
C LYS A 88 -12.94 -15.61 -5.30
N THR A 89 -13.19 -16.34 -4.21
CA THR A 89 -12.43 -17.57 -3.90
C THR A 89 -13.28 -18.85 -3.89
N GLY A 90 -14.61 -18.74 -3.98
CA GLY A 90 -15.51 -19.90 -4.01
C GLY A 90 -15.64 -20.59 -2.65
N VAL A 91 -15.59 -19.79 -1.57
CA VAL A 91 -15.55 -20.27 -0.19
C VAL A 91 -16.74 -19.71 0.56
N ILE A 92 -17.49 -20.60 1.21
CA ILE A 92 -18.63 -20.24 2.06
C ILE A 92 -18.15 -20.29 3.51
N THR A 93 -17.92 -19.11 4.08
CA THR A 93 -17.39 -18.91 5.44
C THR A 93 -18.44 -19.09 6.54
N GLY A 94 -19.72 -19.15 6.17
CA GLY A 94 -20.84 -18.97 7.08
C GLY A 94 -20.98 -17.53 7.57
N THR A 95 -21.92 -17.31 8.49
CA THR A 95 -22.14 -16.01 9.13
C THR A 95 -20.92 -15.62 9.97
N VAL A 96 -20.51 -14.36 9.86
CA VAL A 96 -19.35 -13.82 10.59
C VAL A 96 -19.84 -13.04 11.81
N ASP A 97 -19.87 -13.69 12.96
CA ASP A 97 -20.30 -13.08 14.23
C ASP A 97 -19.16 -12.38 14.99
N VAL A 98 -17.91 -12.81 14.73
CA VAL A 98 -16.72 -12.32 15.42
C VAL A 98 -15.63 -11.99 14.41
N LEU A 99 -15.10 -10.76 14.52
CA LEU A 99 -13.97 -10.27 13.73
C LEU A 99 -12.71 -10.16 14.58
N LEU A 100 -11.60 -10.63 14.04
CA LEU A 100 -10.25 -10.42 14.55
C LEU A 100 -9.65 -9.18 13.91
N HIS A 101 -9.17 -8.25 14.73
CA HIS A 101 -8.37 -7.11 14.32
C HIS A 101 -6.91 -7.48 14.50
N VAL A 102 -6.18 -7.56 13.39
CA VAL A 102 -4.80 -8.03 13.37
C VAL A 102 -3.89 -7.00 12.72
N ARG A 103 -2.63 -7.01 13.16
CA ARG A 103 -1.53 -6.30 12.51
C ARG A 103 -0.68 -7.33 11.76
N PRO A 104 -0.69 -7.31 10.42
CA PRO A 104 0.13 -8.23 9.63
C PRO A 104 1.61 -8.10 9.96
N LEU A 105 2.34 -9.20 9.84
CA LEU A 105 3.79 -9.21 9.93
C LEU A 105 4.38 -8.46 8.73
N LYS A 106 5.20 -7.45 8.99
CA LYS A 106 5.94 -6.69 7.97
C LYS A 106 7.27 -7.35 7.63
N GLY A 107 7.94 -7.89 8.66
CA GLY A 107 9.25 -8.54 8.52
C GLY A 107 9.96 -8.64 9.87
N LEU A 108 11.29 -8.62 9.84
CA LEU A 108 12.12 -8.56 11.03
C LEU A 108 12.71 -7.15 11.20
N LYS A 109 12.70 -6.64 12.42
CA LYS A 109 13.37 -5.40 12.80
C LYS A 109 14.58 -5.74 13.66
N ARG A 110 15.71 -5.11 13.33
CA ARG A 110 16.92 -5.15 14.15
C ARG A 110 16.75 -4.22 15.35
N LEU A 111 16.97 -4.75 16.55
CA LEU A 111 17.05 -3.99 17.80
C LEU A 111 18.45 -3.40 17.99
N GLU A 112 18.58 -2.45 18.92
CA GLU A 112 19.87 -1.86 19.31
C GLU A 112 20.85 -2.92 19.84
N SER A 113 20.33 -4.00 20.43
CA SER A 113 21.13 -5.15 20.86
C SER A 113 21.73 -5.96 19.70
N GLY A 114 21.25 -5.78 18.47
CA GLY A 114 21.62 -6.60 17.31
C GLY A 114 20.68 -7.78 17.04
N ALA A 115 19.72 -8.05 17.91
CA ALA A 115 18.75 -9.12 17.72
C ALA A 115 17.71 -8.76 16.64
N PHE A 116 17.26 -9.76 15.88
CA PHE A 116 16.17 -9.65 14.92
C PHE A 116 14.87 -10.15 15.54
N VAL A 117 13.90 -9.25 15.69
CA VAL A 117 12.57 -9.53 16.27
C VAL A 117 11.49 -9.23 15.24
N LYS A 118 10.36 -9.95 15.31
CA LYS A 118 9.22 -9.73 14.41
C LYS A 118 8.67 -8.31 14.52
N ASP A 119 8.59 -7.65 13.37
CA ASP A 119 8.03 -6.31 13.21
C ASP A 119 6.64 -6.43 12.58
N TYR A 120 5.64 -5.92 13.29
CA TYR A 120 4.26 -5.90 12.85
C TYR A 120 3.88 -4.50 12.37
N GLU A 121 2.95 -4.42 11.42
CA GLU A 121 2.46 -3.12 10.94
C GLU A 121 1.88 -2.25 12.07
N GLY A 122 1.88 -0.94 11.85
CA GLY A 122 1.37 0.04 12.80
C GLY A 122 -0.15 -0.04 13.02
N SER A 123 -0.64 0.73 13.99
CA SER A 123 -2.09 0.84 14.27
C SER A 123 -2.89 1.45 13.12
N ASP A 124 -2.23 2.14 12.20
CA ASP A 124 -2.81 2.75 11.00
C ASP A 124 -3.21 1.72 9.94
N LYS A 125 -2.61 0.52 9.96
CA LYS A 125 -2.83 -0.56 8.99
C LYS A 125 -3.40 -1.83 9.63
N GLU A 126 -4.26 -1.67 10.63
CA GLU A 126 -5.02 -2.79 11.18
C GLU A 126 -5.95 -3.38 10.11
N GLN A 127 -5.99 -4.71 10.04
CA GLN A 127 -6.83 -5.46 9.10
C GLN A 127 -7.81 -6.33 9.86
N GLU A 128 -9.00 -6.54 9.29
CA GLU A 128 -10.02 -7.38 9.88
C GLU A 128 -10.18 -8.72 9.14
N TYR A 129 -10.23 -9.80 9.90
CA TYR A 129 -10.49 -11.15 9.39
C TYR A 129 -11.58 -11.84 10.21
N ALA A 130 -12.32 -12.75 9.59
CA ALA A 130 -13.29 -13.59 10.29
C ALA A 130 -12.56 -14.62 11.16
N VAL A 131 -12.99 -14.81 12.41
CA VAL A 131 -12.30 -15.69 13.38
C VAL A 131 -12.19 -17.12 12.86
N GLN A 132 -13.23 -17.64 12.21
CA GLN A 132 -13.26 -18.98 11.64
C GLN A 132 -12.30 -19.19 10.46
N MET A 133 -11.78 -18.12 9.88
CA MET A 133 -10.83 -18.15 8.77
C MET A 133 -9.37 -18.00 9.23
N THR A 134 -9.14 -18.02 10.54
CA THR A 134 -7.80 -17.90 11.14
C THR A 134 -7.32 -19.22 11.69
N LEU A 135 -6.00 -19.39 11.70
CA LEU A 135 -5.35 -20.57 12.24
C LEU A 135 -4.39 -20.16 13.34
N PRO A 136 -4.38 -20.85 14.50
CA PRO A 136 -3.46 -20.52 15.59
C PRO A 136 -2.02 -20.85 15.22
N GLU A 137 -1.80 -21.99 14.54
CA GLU A 137 -0.48 -22.51 14.23
C GLU A 137 -0.45 -23.12 12.81
N VAL A 138 0.76 -23.18 12.23
CA VAL A 138 1.01 -23.76 10.91
C VAL A 138 2.18 -24.74 11.04
N VAL A 139 2.10 -25.86 10.33
CA VAL A 139 3.12 -26.93 10.38
C VAL A 139 4.48 -26.46 9.85
N CYS A 140 4.48 -25.63 8.81
CA CYS A 140 5.68 -25.08 8.20
C CYS A 140 5.68 -23.55 8.35
N GLU A 141 6.45 -23.04 9.29
CA GLU A 141 6.71 -21.61 9.40
C GLU A 141 7.68 -21.14 8.31
N ASP A 142 7.61 -19.87 7.95
CA ASP A 142 8.50 -19.28 6.96
C ASP A 142 9.87 -18.97 7.60
N PRO A 143 10.97 -19.57 7.12
CA PRO A 143 12.29 -19.39 7.71
C PRO A 143 12.78 -17.94 7.65
N ARG A 144 12.24 -17.12 6.75
CA ARG A 144 12.61 -15.71 6.60
C ARG A 144 12.20 -14.84 7.78
N PHE A 145 11.25 -15.30 8.59
CA PHE A 145 10.68 -14.56 9.71
C PHE A 145 11.04 -15.17 11.07
N LEU A 146 12.01 -16.09 11.10
CA LEU A 146 12.52 -16.63 12.36
C LEU A 146 13.31 -15.54 13.09
N GLU A 147 12.95 -15.33 14.35
CA GLU A 147 13.68 -14.42 15.23
C GLU A 147 15.08 -14.98 15.50
N ARG A 148 16.06 -14.07 15.58
CA ARG A 148 17.46 -14.43 15.79
C ARG A 148 18.04 -13.54 16.86
N ASP A 149 18.76 -14.16 17.80
CA ASP A 149 19.55 -13.41 18.76
C ASP A 149 20.67 -12.64 18.07
N ALA A 150 21.23 -11.67 18.79
CA ALA A 150 22.30 -10.83 18.28
C ALA A 150 23.55 -11.69 17.99
N PRO A 151 23.95 -11.83 16.71
CA PRO A 151 25.20 -12.51 16.39
C PRO A 151 26.39 -11.64 16.84
N PRO A 152 27.56 -12.25 17.09
CA PRO A 152 28.80 -11.50 17.27
C PRO A 152 29.09 -10.60 16.07
N LEU A 153 29.68 -9.42 16.30
CA LEU A 153 30.00 -8.46 15.24
C LEU A 153 30.90 -9.07 14.14
N SER A 154 31.80 -9.98 14.50
CA SER A 154 32.69 -10.66 13.55
C SER A 154 31.96 -11.57 12.56
N GLU A 155 30.85 -12.19 13.00
CA GLU A 155 30.00 -13.03 12.15
C GLU A 155 29.01 -12.20 11.34
N GLU A 156 28.50 -11.12 11.92
CA GLU A 156 27.55 -10.22 11.24
C GLU A 156 28.23 -9.40 10.15
N PHE A 157 29.43 -8.90 10.44
CA PHE A 157 30.23 -8.05 9.57
C PHE A 157 31.63 -8.62 9.41
N PRO A 158 31.78 -9.68 8.58
CA PRO A 158 33.10 -10.25 8.30
C PRO A 158 33.99 -9.24 7.59
N GLU A 159 35.31 -9.40 7.75
CA GLU A 159 36.30 -8.57 7.09
C GLU A 159 36.11 -8.58 5.56
N GLY A 160 36.22 -7.42 4.95
CA GLY A 160 36.01 -7.24 3.53
C GLY A 160 34.53 -7.12 3.11
N SER A 161 33.57 -7.26 4.02
CA SER A 161 32.15 -7.06 3.73
C SER A 161 31.85 -5.61 3.29
N LYS A 162 30.92 -5.47 2.35
CA LYS A 162 30.50 -4.18 1.80
C LYS A 162 29.26 -3.70 2.53
N ILE A 163 29.32 -2.51 3.10
CA ILE A 163 28.24 -1.91 3.89
C ILE A 163 28.00 -0.46 3.46
N PHE A 164 26.92 0.14 3.96
CA PHE A 164 26.65 1.57 3.80
C PHE A 164 26.86 2.28 5.13
N PHE A 165 27.57 3.40 5.11
CA PHE A 165 27.79 4.22 6.29
C PHE A 165 26.60 5.15 6.53
N LEU A 166 26.05 5.18 7.74
CA LEU A 166 24.87 5.99 8.10
C LEU A 166 25.22 7.16 9.04
N GLY A 167 26.50 7.46 9.25
CA GLY A 167 26.92 8.60 10.09
C GLY A 167 26.87 9.94 9.35
N GLU A 168 26.82 11.03 10.12
CA GLU A 168 26.64 12.40 9.62
C GLU A 168 27.63 12.82 8.53
N HIS A 169 28.90 12.43 8.68
CA HIS A 169 29.98 12.87 7.79
C HIS A 169 29.96 12.22 6.40
N ALA A 170 29.29 11.07 6.22
CA ALA A 170 29.32 10.32 4.97
C ALA A 170 28.07 9.44 4.77
N TYR A 171 26.89 10.00 5.08
CA TYR A 171 25.62 9.27 5.02
C TYR A 171 25.35 8.68 3.62
N GLY A 172 25.11 7.37 3.57
CA GLY A 172 24.81 6.62 2.34
C GLY A 172 26.03 6.25 1.50
N VAL A 173 27.26 6.56 1.95
CA VAL A 173 28.49 6.21 1.21
C VAL A 173 28.81 4.72 1.39
N ALA A 174 29.26 4.08 0.29
CA ALA A 174 29.73 2.70 0.32
C ALA A 174 31.02 2.58 1.14
N ALA A 175 31.05 1.60 2.03
CA ALA A 175 32.17 1.34 2.92
C ALA A 175 32.52 -0.15 2.90
N GLN A 176 33.76 -0.45 3.27
CA GLN A 176 34.24 -1.81 3.44
C GLN A 176 34.72 -2.01 4.88
N VAL A 177 34.36 -3.15 5.48
CA VAL A 177 34.83 -3.53 6.82
C VAL A 177 36.31 -3.92 6.73
N SER A 178 37.15 -3.22 7.47
CA SER A 178 38.60 -3.47 7.53
C SER A 178 38.95 -4.42 8.66
N ALA A 179 38.46 -4.11 9.86
CA ALA A 179 38.68 -4.91 11.06
C ALA A 179 37.48 -4.78 12.00
N THR A 180 37.20 -5.86 12.72
CA THR A 180 36.09 -5.94 13.67
C THR A 180 36.65 -6.25 15.06
N THR A 181 36.37 -5.38 16.02
CA THR A 181 36.62 -5.62 17.46
C THR A 181 35.32 -6.11 18.11
N GLU A 182 35.37 -6.55 19.37
CA GLU A 182 34.18 -7.00 20.12
C GLU A 182 33.06 -5.93 20.20
N THR A 183 33.41 -4.65 20.18
CA THR A 183 32.45 -3.54 20.35
C THR A 183 32.48 -2.50 19.24
N THR A 184 33.55 -2.43 18.44
CA THR A 184 33.75 -1.39 17.44
C THR A 184 34.14 -1.99 16.09
N LEU A 185 33.71 -1.31 15.02
CA LEU A 185 33.91 -1.73 13.64
C LEU A 185 34.71 -0.65 12.91
N SER A 186 35.87 -1.01 12.37
CA SER A 186 36.72 -0.12 11.57
C SER A 186 36.37 -0.25 10.09
N VAL A 187 36.04 0.87 9.46
CA VAL A 187 35.56 0.92 8.08
C VAL A 187 36.42 1.81 7.21
N ILE A 188 36.58 1.39 5.96
CA ILE A 188 37.20 2.18 4.90
C ILE A 188 36.07 2.75 4.05
N LEU A 189 35.98 4.07 3.99
CA LEU A 189 34.99 4.79 3.18
C LEU A 189 35.53 5.00 1.77
N ALA A 190 34.76 4.64 0.75
CA ALA A 190 35.08 4.92 -0.65
C ALA A 190 34.48 6.28 -1.04
N PHE A 191 35.27 7.34 -0.99
CA PHE A 191 34.85 8.66 -1.45
C PHE A 191 35.23 8.86 -2.92
N PHE A 192 34.24 9.12 -3.76
CA PHE A 192 34.46 9.52 -5.16
C PHE A 192 34.21 11.02 -5.29
N PRO A 193 35.24 11.83 -5.59
CA PRO A 193 35.09 13.28 -5.78
C PRO A 193 34.09 13.66 -6.90
N SER A 194 33.88 12.76 -7.87
CA SER A 194 32.91 12.92 -8.96
C SER A 194 31.46 12.99 -8.47
N ASP A 195 31.11 12.20 -7.45
CA ASP A 195 29.71 12.02 -7.03
C ASP A 195 29.11 13.32 -6.48
N LYS A 196 29.93 14.11 -5.77
CA LYS A 196 29.51 15.42 -5.26
C LYS A 196 29.20 16.37 -6.42
N ALA A 197 30.10 16.43 -7.41
CA ALA A 197 29.91 17.29 -8.57
C ALA A 197 28.71 16.87 -9.42
N GLU A 198 28.45 15.57 -9.57
CA GLU A 198 27.26 15.05 -10.24
C GLU A 198 25.98 15.37 -9.47
N ASN A 199 25.96 15.10 -8.17
CA ASN A 199 24.82 15.40 -7.31
C ASN A 199 24.47 16.89 -7.32
N ASP A 200 25.46 17.78 -7.30
CA ASP A 200 25.25 19.22 -7.36
C ASP A 200 24.67 19.66 -8.72
N LYS A 201 25.13 19.05 -9.83
CA LYS A 201 24.53 19.25 -11.16
C LYS A 201 23.07 18.80 -11.19
N PHE A 202 22.75 17.60 -10.69
CA PHE A 202 21.38 17.09 -10.66
C PHE A 202 20.48 17.92 -9.75
N LYS A 203 20.97 18.37 -8.58
CA LYS A 203 20.23 19.28 -7.69
C LYS A 203 19.91 20.60 -8.38
N ALA A 204 20.87 21.21 -9.08
CA ALA A 204 20.64 22.44 -9.84
C ALA A 204 19.57 22.24 -10.93
N ILE A 205 19.59 21.11 -11.64
CA ILE A 205 18.55 20.76 -12.62
C ILE A 205 17.17 20.62 -11.95
N VAL A 206 17.09 19.94 -10.80
CA VAL A 206 15.83 19.75 -10.08
C VAL A 206 15.30 21.08 -9.53
N GLN A 207 16.16 21.95 -9.01
CA GLN A 207 15.79 23.29 -8.52
C GLN A 207 15.36 24.22 -9.66
N SER A 208 15.99 24.12 -10.83
CA SER A 208 15.63 24.90 -12.02
C SER A 208 14.41 24.34 -12.78
N ARG A 209 13.87 23.17 -12.39
CA ARG A 209 12.62 22.68 -12.96
C ARG A 209 11.48 23.62 -12.56
N VAL A 210 11.09 24.47 -13.49
CA VAL A 210 9.87 25.28 -13.40
C VAL A 210 8.70 24.32 -13.19
N SER A 211 7.93 24.56 -12.12
CA SER A 211 6.71 23.82 -11.85
C SER A 211 5.76 23.96 -13.04
N VAL A 212 5.53 22.87 -13.76
CA VAL A 212 4.56 22.86 -14.87
C VAL A 212 3.20 23.23 -14.29
N ARG A 213 2.59 24.29 -14.84
CA ARG A 213 1.25 24.69 -14.44
C ARG A 213 0.23 23.72 -15.01
N TYR A 214 -0.59 23.17 -14.13
CA TYR A 214 -1.72 22.32 -14.52
C TYR A 214 -3.02 23.07 -14.30
N TYR A 215 -3.98 22.81 -15.17
CA TYR A 215 -5.32 23.38 -15.14
C TYR A 215 -6.33 22.25 -14.93
N PRO A 216 -7.28 22.40 -14.00
CA PRO A 216 -8.36 21.45 -13.84
C PRO A 216 -9.19 21.31 -15.13
N SER A 217 -9.76 20.13 -15.35
CA SER A 217 -10.49 19.81 -16.58
C SER A 217 -11.63 20.78 -16.93
N PHE A 218 -12.29 21.37 -15.92
CA PHE A 218 -13.35 22.37 -16.14
C PHE A 218 -12.77 23.69 -16.65
N LYS A 219 -11.65 24.16 -16.08
CA LYS A 219 -10.95 25.37 -16.53
C LYS A 219 -10.33 25.18 -17.91
N THR A 220 -9.80 24.00 -18.21
CA THR A 220 -9.33 23.67 -19.57
C THR A 220 -10.47 23.72 -20.59
N ALA A 221 -11.67 23.27 -20.21
CA ALA A 221 -12.86 23.33 -21.06
C ALA A 221 -13.29 24.77 -21.36
N GLU A 222 -13.26 25.65 -20.35
CA GLU A 222 -13.51 27.10 -20.49
C GLU A 222 -12.49 27.75 -21.43
N VAL A 223 -11.19 27.50 -21.23
CA VAL A 223 -10.11 28.06 -22.06
C VAL A 223 -10.22 27.62 -23.53
N LEU A 224 -10.65 26.39 -23.78
CA LEU A 224 -10.82 25.85 -25.13
C LEU A 224 -12.20 26.17 -25.74
N GLY A 225 -13.13 26.73 -24.96
CA GLY A 225 -14.50 26.99 -25.38
C GLY A 225 -15.25 25.73 -25.83
N ILE A 226 -15.08 24.61 -25.12
CA ILE A 226 -15.75 23.33 -25.39
C ILE A 226 -16.36 22.76 -24.10
N SER A 227 -17.30 21.82 -24.22
CA SER A 227 -17.89 21.19 -23.05
C SER A 227 -16.88 20.31 -22.30
N SER A 228 -17.00 20.20 -20.98
CA SER A 228 -16.13 19.31 -20.18
C SER A 228 -16.24 17.84 -20.62
N ARG A 229 -17.40 17.43 -21.15
CA ARG A 229 -17.59 16.10 -21.74
C ARG A 229 -16.75 15.91 -23.01
N ALA A 230 -16.67 16.92 -23.88
CA ALA A 230 -15.83 16.89 -25.06
C ALA A 230 -14.34 16.80 -24.69
N VAL A 231 -13.86 17.63 -23.75
CA VAL A 231 -12.49 17.52 -23.20
C VAL A 231 -12.24 16.10 -22.70
N SER A 232 -13.17 15.56 -21.91
CA SER A 232 -13.02 14.21 -21.36
C SER A 232 -12.95 13.13 -22.43
N LYS A 233 -13.68 13.26 -23.54
CA LYS A 233 -13.67 12.29 -24.65
C LYS A 233 -12.42 12.42 -25.50
N ILE A 234 -12.06 13.64 -25.90
CA ILE A 234 -10.86 13.92 -26.72
C ILE A 234 -9.59 13.50 -25.97
N THR A 235 -9.51 13.75 -24.66
CA THR A 235 -8.33 13.38 -23.85
C THR A 235 -8.28 11.90 -23.47
N SER A 236 -9.40 11.17 -23.62
CA SER A 236 -9.44 9.71 -23.44
C SER A 236 -9.17 8.97 -24.75
N SER A 237 -9.12 7.63 -24.71
CA SER A 237 -9.23 6.83 -25.93
C SER A 237 -10.66 6.90 -26.46
N PHE A 238 -10.81 7.32 -27.72
CA PHE A 238 -12.09 7.45 -28.39
C PHE A 238 -12.08 6.63 -29.67
N MET A 239 -12.58 5.40 -29.58
CA MET A 239 -12.62 4.46 -30.70
C MET A 239 -13.87 4.73 -31.55
N VAL A 240 -13.68 4.90 -32.85
CA VAL A 240 -14.75 5.03 -33.84
C VAL A 240 -14.66 3.87 -34.82
N LEU A 241 -15.82 3.34 -35.20
CA LEU A 241 -15.93 2.32 -36.25
C LEU A 241 -16.05 3.03 -37.59
N THR A 242 -15.10 2.76 -38.49
CA THR A 242 -15.15 3.21 -39.88
C THR A 242 -16.05 2.27 -40.71
N GLY A 243 -16.53 2.73 -41.87
CA GLY A 243 -17.37 1.92 -42.77
C GLY A 243 -16.78 0.56 -43.15
N ASP A 244 -15.45 0.46 -43.14
CA ASP A 244 -14.69 -0.78 -43.40
C ASP A 244 -14.66 -1.77 -42.21
N GLY A 245 -15.42 -1.49 -41.13
CA GLY A 245 -15.45 -2.31 -39.92
C GLY A 245 -14.22 -2.17 -39.01
N GLN A 246 -13.23 -1.36 -39.41
CA GLN A 246 -12.02 -1.09 -38.64
C GLN A 246 -12.29 -0.13 -37.47
N LYS A 247 -11.63 -0.38 -36.33
CA LYS A 247 -11.73 0.45 -35.13
C LYS A 247 -10.54 1.41 -35.07
N ASN A 248 -10.79 2.70 -35.30
CA ASN A 248 -9.78 3.74 -35.27
C ASN A 248 -9.88 4.59 -34.00
N ASN A 249 -8.74 4.83 -33.33
CA ASN A 249 -8.70 5.69 -32.15
C ASN A 249 -8.50 7.14 -32.58
N LEU A 250 -9.52 7.97 -32.38
CA LEU A 250 -9.46 9.41 -32.65
C LEU A 250 -9.14 10.24 -31.40
N GLY A 251 -9.05 9.60 -30.23
CA GLY A 251 -8.75 10.29 -28.97
C GLY A 251 -7.24 10.49 -28.75
N LEU A 252 -6.87 11.64 -28.20
CA LEU A 252 -5.49 11.99 -27.85
C LEU A 252 -4.89 11.07 -26.77
N SER A 253 -5.71 10.28 -26.08
CA SER A 253 -5.26 9.21 -25.18
C SER A 253 -4.27 9.69 -24.12
N LEU A 254 -4.54 10.87 -23.56
CA LEU A 254 -3.73 11.50 -22.52
C LEU A 254 -4.08 10.96 -21.12
N LYS A 255 -5.33 10.51 -20.92
CA LYS A 255 -5.79 9.93 -19.65
C LYS A 255 -6.43 8.55 -19.82
N PHE A 256 -6.21 7.66 -18.86
CA PHE A 256 -6.81 6.32 -18.82
C PHE A 256 -7.35 5.99 -17.43
N GLU A 257 -8.60 6.34 -17.17
CA GLU A 257 -9.25 6.10 -15.85
C GLU A 257 -9.29 4.61 -15.49
N ALA A 258 -9.78 3.77 -16.40
CA ALA A 258 -9.93 2.33 -16.15
C ALA A 258 -8.61 1.60 -15.93
N LYS A 259 -7.50 2.12 -16.48
CA LYS A 259 -6.16 1.54 -16.34
C LYS A 259 -5.34 2.23 -15.25
N ALA A 260 -5.87 3.28 -14.62
CA ALA A 260 -5.13 4.17 -13.73
C ALA A 260 -3.81 4.71 -14.31
N LEU A 261 -3.77 5.00 -15.62
CA LEU A 261 -2.60 5.52 -16.32
C LEU A 261 -2.77 6.99 -16.71
N LYS A 262 -1.64 7.69 -16.79
CA LYS A 262 -1.53 9.09 -17.23
C LYS A 262 -0.33 9.26 -18.15
N VAL A 263 -0.44 10.18 -19.10
CA VAL A 263 0.72 10.63 -19.89
C VAL A 263 1.48 11.70 -19.12
N ILE A 264 2.76 11.44 -18.83
CA ILE A 264 3.67 12.35 -18.10
C ILE A 264 3.74 13.69 -18.83
N ASP A 265 3.82 14.78 -18.07
CA ASP A 265 3.85 16.17 -18.55
C ASP A 265 2.60 16.67 -19.31
N TYR A 266 1.61 15.82 -19.56
CA TYR A 266 0.35 16.19 -20.23
C TYR A 266 -0.85 16.14 -19.30
N SER A 267 -0.95 15.09 -18.48
CA SER A 267 -2.10 14.88 -17.60
C SER A 267 -1.68 14.40 -16.22
N ARG A 268 -2.46 14.77 -15.22
CA ARG A 268 -2.38 14.21 -13.88
C ARG A 268 -3.76 14.16 -13.23
N LYS A 269 -3.89 13.36 -12.19
CA LYS A 269 -5.09 13.34 -11.36
C LYS A 269 -4.82 14.21 -10.14
N ASP A 270 -5.81 15.00 -9.74
CA ASP A 270 -5.74 15.82 -8.52
C ASP A 270 -5.38 14.95 -7.29
N PRO A 271 -4.64 15.45 -6.29
CA PRO A 271 -4.34 14.70 -5.07
C PRO A 271 -5.59 14.15 -4.35
N SER A 272 -6.74 14.82 -4.47
CA SER A 272 -8.02 14.35 -3.91
C SER A 272 -8.69 13.28 -4.77
N GLY A 273 -8.16 12.96 -5.95
CA GLY A 273 -8.67 11.93 -6.86
C GLY A 273 -9.97 12.29 -7.60
N LYS A 274 -10.50 13.51 -7.46
CA LYS A 274 -11.84 13.88 -7.94
C LYS A 274 -11.88 14.26 -9.43
N PHE A 275 -10.86 14.94 -9.94
CA PHE A 275 -10.82 15.42 -11.31
C PHE A 275 -9.43 15.29 -11.94
N TRP A 276 -9.39 15.40 -13.26
CA TRP A 276 -8.17 15.40 -14.06
C TRP A 276 -7.69 16.83 -14.28
N GLU A 277 -6.37 16.98 -14.29
CA GLU A 277 -5.70 18.24 -14.60
C GLU A 277 -4.78 18.05 -15.80
N PHE A 278 -4.70 19.09 -16.63
CA PHE A 278 -3.95 19.10 -17.87
C PHE A 278 -2.90 20.20 -17.86
N SER A 279 -1.70 19.91 -18.34
CA SER A 279 -0.66 20.90 -18.47
C SER A 279 -0.96 21.89 -19.60
N GLU A 280 -0.23 23.00 -19.65
CA GLU A 280 -0.29 23.93 -20.77
C GLU A 280 0.02 23.26 -22.12
N LYS A 281 0.97 22.31 -22.16
CA LYS A 281 1.27 21.53 -23.38
C LYS A 281 0.06 20.73 -23.85
N ALA A 282 -0.67 20.10 -22.92
CA ALA A 282 -1.90 19.37 -23.25
C ALA A 282 -3.00 20.31 -23.74
N VAL A 283 -3.13 21.51 -23.16
CA VAL A 283 -4.09 22.52 -23.62
C VAL A 283 -3.77 22.98 -25.03
N ASN A 284 -2.50 23.23 -25.35
CA ASN A 284 -2.07 23.59 -26.71
C ASN A 284 -2.33 22.45 -27.70
N LEU A 285 -2.00 21.20 -27.34
CA LEU A 285 -2.30 20.03 -28.17
C LEU A 285 -3.80 19.87 -28.44
N MET A 286 -4.65 20.12 -27.43
CA MET A 286 -6.10 20.10 -27.61
C MET A 286 -6.61 21.25 -28.48
N ARG A 287 -5.96 22.42 -28.41
CA ARG A 287 -6.26 23.56 -29.29
C ARG A 287 -5.92 23.22 -30.73
N ASP A 288 -4.75 22.63 -30.98
CA ASP A 288 -4.33 22.20 -32.31
C ASP A 288 -5.28 21.13 -32.86
N TYR A 289 -5.65 20.15 -32.04
CA TYR A 289 -6.63 19.13 -32.40
C TYR A 289 -8.00 19.72 -32.77
N LYS A 290 -8.43 20.80 -32.10
CA LYS A 290 -9.67 21.53 -32.43
C LYS A 290 -9.57 22.27 -33.78
N VAL A 291 -8.41 22.87 -34.08
CA VAL A 291 -8.20 23.67 -35.29
C VAL A 291 -7.94 22.80 -36.52
N CYS A 292 -7.36 21.61 -36.36
CA CYS A 292 -7.06 20.66 -37.44
C CYS A 292 -8.30 20.03 -38.12
N GLN A 293 -9.46 20.67 -38.00
CA GLN A 293 -10.69 20.34 -38.71
C GLN A 293 -10.59 20.62 -40.23
N ALA A 294 -9.59 21.38 -40.69
CA ALA A 294 -9.37 21.72 -42.09
C ALA A 294 -8.85 20.58 -43.00
N TYR A 295 -8.28 19.51 -42.44
CA TYR A 295 -7.80 18.36 -43.25
C TYR A 295 -8.88 17.31 -43.56
N TYR A 296 -10.04 17.36 -42.89
CA TYR A 296 -11.15 16.45 -43.18
C TYR A 296 -11.88 16.78 -44.50
N GLY A 297 -11.61 17.92 -45.12
CA GLY A 297 -12.07 18.24 -46.47
C GLY A 297 -11.44 17.36 -47.57
N CYS A 298 -10.31 16.69 -47.29
CA CYS A 298 -9.67 15.77 -48.24
C CYS A 298 -10.18 14.32 -48.17
N LEU A 299 -11.12 14.00 -47.27
CA LEU A 299 -11.74 12.66 -47.15
C LEU A 299 -13.11 12.57 -47.84
N HIS A 300 -13.49 13.62 -48.58
CA HIS A 300 -14.62 13.61 -49.53
C HIS A 300 -14.11 13.92 -50.95
N GLY A 301 -13.12 13.15 -51.39
CA GLY A 301 -12.80 12.93 -52.80
C GLY A 301 -13.22 11.52 -53.19
#